data_AF-A0A1Z4MUK3-F1
#
_entry.id   AF-A0A1Z4MUK3-F1
#
_cell.length_a   1.000
_cell.length_b   1.000
_cell.length_c   1.000
_cell.angle_alpha   90.00
_cell.angle_beta   90.00
_cell.angle_gamma   90.00
#
_symmetry.space_group_name_H-M   'P 1'
#
loop_
_entity.id
_entity.type
_entity.pdbx_description
1 polymer ?
#
loop_
_entity_poly.entity_id
_entity_poly.type
_entity_poly.pdbx_seq_one_letter_code
_entity_poly.pdbx_strand_id
1 'polypeptide(L)'
;MKEIVEQALTTGYLTIAAQNQIQSLLASDYDSDDLDAYIILQRAVVAGDVTKEARHHQTAVSSTSKDKASNIKLAYQVAAELACVAAMALSLPKNTNDSPYLGA
;
A
#
# COMPACT_ATOMS: atom_id res chain seq x y z
N MET A 1 -15.28 0.54 -14.59
CA MET A 1 -15.11 0.49 -13.12
C MET A 1 -16.17 1.29 -12.35
N LYS A 2 -16.63 2.42 -12.92
CA LYS A 2 -17.66 3.31 -12.37
C LYS A 2 -18.88 2.65 -11.72
N GLU A 3 -19.50 1.66 -12.36
CA GLU A 3 -20.71 1.02 -11.83
C GLU A 3 -20.49 0.37 -10.46
N ILE A 4 -19.33 -0.29 -10.27
CA ILE A 4 -18.95 -0.92 -9.00
C ILE A 4 -18.74 0.14 -7.92
N VAL A 5 -18.11 1.27 -8.30
CA VAL A 5 -17.89 2.42 -7.41
C VAL A 5 -19.22 3.03 -6.99
N GLU A 6 -20.11 3.30 -7.94
CA GLU A 6 -21.41 3.91 -7.70
C GLU A 6 -22.28 3.05 -6.78
N GLN A 7 -22.26 1.73 -7.01
CA GLN A 7 -22.94 0.78 -6.15
C GLN A 7 -22.37 0.81 -4.72
N ALA A 8 -21.06 0.89 -4.55
CA ALA A 8 -20.42 0.96 -3.24
C ALA A 8 -20.72 2.28 -2.51
N LEU A 9 -20.75 3.40 -3.24
CA LEU A 9 -21.12 4.71 -2.70
C LEU A 9 -22.61 4.75 -2.31
N THR A 10 -23.48 4.13 -3.09
CA THR A 10 -24.92 4.08 -2.84
C THR A 10 -25.25 3.20 -1.63
N THR A 11 -24.56 2.07 -1.51
CA THR A 11 -24.79 1.10 -0.42
C THR A 11 -24.00 1.40 0.84
N GLY A 12 -22.97 2.26 0.75
CA GLY A 12 -22.02 2.49 1.84
C GLY A 12 -21.14 1.27 2.15
N TYR A 13 -21.09 0.27 1.27
CA TYR A 13 -20.39 -0.99 1.52
C TYR A 13 -19.67 -1.51 0.28
N LEU A 14 -18.42 -1.94 0.46
CA LEU A 14 -17.59 -2.47 -0.62
C LEU A 14 -17.15 -3.91 -0.32
N THR A 15 -17.77 -4.87 -1.02
CA THR A 15 -17.51 -6.30 -0.85
C THR A 15 -16.09 -6.69 -1.30
N ILE A 16 -15.60 -7.84 -0.83
CA ILE A 16 -14.30 -8.38 -1.31
C ILE A 16 -14.32 -8.66 -2.80
N ALA A 17 -15.45 -9.16 -3.34
CA ALA A 17 -15.59 -9.41 -4.77
C ALA A 17 -15.46 -8.11 -5.59
N ALA A 18 -16.12 -7.03 -5.15
CA ALA A 18 -16.03 -5.72 -5.77
C ALA A 18 -14.61 -5.13 -5.68
N GLN A 19 -13.94 -5.27 -4.52
CA GLN A 19 -12.54 -4.86 -4.36
C GLN A 19 -11.60 -5.57 -5.34
N ASN A 20 -11.76 -6.89 -5.48
CA ASN A 20 -10.93 -7.67 -6.42
C ASN A 20 -11.18 -7.26 -7.87
N GLN A 21 -12.43 -6.99 -8.24
CA GLN A 21 -12.77 -6.51 -9.58
C GLN A 21 -12.14 -5.14 -9.85
N ILE A 22 -12.27 -4.19 -8.92
CA ILE A 22 -11.63 -2.87 -9.03
C ILE A 22 -10.11 -3.01 -9.17
N GLN A 23 -9.48 -3.87 -8.37
CA GLN A 23 -8.04 -4.11 -8.46
C GLN A 23 -7.63 -4.71 -9.81
N SER A 24 -8.41 -5.64 -10.35
CA SER A 24 -8.18 -6.21 -11.69
C SER A 24 -8.32 -5.17 -12.79
N LEU A 25 -9.29 -4.25 -12.68
CA LEU A 25 -9.51 -3.18 -13.65
C LEU A 25 -8.38 -2.15 -13.61
N LEU A 26 -7.91 -1.79 -12.40
CA LEU A 26 -6.76 -0.90 -12.21
C LEU A 26 -5.43 -1.50 -12.69
N ALA A 27 -5.32 -2.83 -12.70
CA ALA A 27 -4.15 -3.53 -13.25
C ALA A 27 -4.22 -3.70 -14.78
N SER A 28 -5.35 -3.37 -15.39
CA SER A 28 -5.56 -3.35 -16.84
C SER A 28 -5.58 -1.89 -17.34
N ASP A 29 -5.95 -1.68 -18.60
CA ASP A 29 -6.17 -0.33 -19.13
C ASP A 29 -7.46 0.25 -18.54
N TYR A 30 -7.33 1.35 -17.81
CA TYR A 30 -8.43 2.16 -17.29
C TYR A 30 -8.36 3.57 -17.86
N ASP A 31 -9.51 4.21 -18.01
CA ASP A 31 -9.61 5.59 -18.47
C ASP A 31 -9.57 6.61 -17.30
N SER A 32 -9.46 7.89 -17.62
CA SER A 32 -9.43 8.98 -16.62
C SER A 32 -10.68 9.02 -15.74
N ASP A 33 -11.76 8.52 -16.29
CA ASP A 33 -13.12 8.59 -15.82
C ASP A 33 -13.37 7.49 -14.75
N ASP A 34 -12.83 6.29 -15.00
CA ASP A 34 -12.71 5.21 -14.04
C ASP A 34 -11.72 5.57 -12.91
N LEU A 35 -10.64 6.29 -13.22
CA LEU A 35 -9.70 6.78 -12.21
C LEU A 35 -10.37 7.80 -11.27
N ASP A 36 -11.11 8.78 -11.79
CA ASP A 36 -11.81 9.77 -10.96
C ASP A 36 -12.81 9.09 -10.02
N ALA A 37 -13.61 8.15 -10.54
CA ALA A 37 -14.51 7.35 -9.73
C ALA A 37 -13.77 6.59 -8.62
N TYR A 38 -12.59 6.02 -8.91
CA TYR A 38 -11.77 5.37 -7.89
C TYR A 38 -11.35 6.32 -6.76
N ILE A 39 -10.91 7.51 -7.11
CA ILE A 39 -10.43 8.51 -6.14
C ILE A 39 -11.57 8.96 -5.23
N ILE A 40 -12.77 9.17 -5.79
CA ILE A 40 -13.98 9.44 -5.02
C ILE A 40 -14.27 8.30 -4.05
N LEU A 41 -14.23 7.04 -4.52
CA LEU A 41 -14.43 5.87 -3.66
C LEU A 41 -13.40 5.81 -2.52
N GLN A 42 -12.11 6.02 -2.80
CA GLN A 42 -11.08 5.99 -1.75
C GLN A 42 -11.31 7.09 -0.71
N ARG A 43 -11.73 8.28 -1.14
CA ARG A 43 -12.07 9.37 -0.21
C ARG A 43 -13.24 9.01 0.68
N ALA A 44 -14.31 8.45 0.12
CA ALA A 44 -15.48 8.02 0.88
C ALA A 44 -15.12 6.92 1.91
N VAL A 45 -14.22 6.01 1.54
CA VAL A 45 -13.71 4.99 2.49
C VAL A 45 -12.92 5.62 3.62
N VAL A 46 -12.02 6.56 3.32
CA VAL A 46 -11.22 7.26 4.34
C VAL A 46 -12.09 8.12 5.26
N ALA A 47 -13.17 8.72 4.71
CA ALA A 47 -14.16 9.46 5.48
C ALA A 47 -15.05 8.55 6.34
N GLY A 48 -15.07 7.24 6.07
CA GLY A 48 -15.92 6.26 6.74
C GLY A 48 -17.33 6.13 6.14
N ASP A 49 -17.63 6.86 5.06
CA ASP A 49 -18.92 6.78 4.34
C ASP A 49 -19.10 5.44 3.63
N VAL A 50 -18.00 4.77 3.28
CA VAL A 50 -18.00 3.42 2.68
C VAL A 50 -17.16 2.47 3.52
N THR A 51 -17.80 1.45 4.06
CA THR A 51 -17.11 0.39 4.80
C THR A 51 -16.63 -0.70 3.83
N LYS A 52 -15.32 -0.96 3.83
CA LYS A 52 -14.75 -2.09 3.08
C LYS A 52 -14.98 -3.38 3.87
N GLU A 53 -15.45 -4.42 3.19
CA GLU A 53 -15.44 -5.77 3.75
C GLU A 53 -14.00 -6.13 4.10
N ALA A 54 -13.78 -6.50 5.35
CA ALA A 54 -12.48 -6.93 5.81
C ALA A 54 -12.20 -8.31 5.23
N ARG A 55 -11.04 -8.47 4.58
CA ARG A 55 -10.58 -9.83 4.25
C ARG A 55 -10.24 -10.46 5.59
N HIS A 56 -11.05 -11.41 6.05
CA HIS A 56 -10.63 -12.31 7.11
C HIS A 56 -9.42 -13.07 6.57
N HIS A 57 -8.24 -12.50 6.77
CA HIS A 57 -7.02 -13.25 6.72
C HIS A 57 -7.19 -14.29 7.82
N GLN A 58 -7.61 -15.50 7.43
CA GLN A 58 -7.10 -16.69 8.08
C GLN A 58 -5.59 -16.73 7.75
N THR A 59 -4.84 -15.77 8.26
CA THR A 59 -3.56 -16.11 8.84
C THR A 59 -3.93 -17.08 9.93
N ALA A 60 -3.90 -18.37 9.60
CA ALA A 60 -3.68 -19.41 10.58
C ALA A 60 -2.30 -19.17 11.23
N VAL A 61 -2.16 -18.07 11.97
CA VAL A 61 -1.23 -18.03 13.08
C VAL A 61 -1.99 -18.75 14.17
N SER A 62 -1.81 -20.06 14.15
CA SER A 62 -2.14 -20.95 15.24
C SER A 62 -1.77 -20.28 16.55
N SER A 63 -2.77 -19.99 17.37
CA SER A 63 -2.62 -19.80 18.80
C SER A 63 -2.16 -21.14 19.41
N THR A 64 -0.88 -21.48 19.24
CA THR A 64 -0.22 -22.58 19.93
C THR A 64 1.20 -22.15 20.30
N SER A 65 1.32 -21.48 21.45
CA SER A 65 2.41 -21.70 22.42
C SER A 65 3.83 -21.95 21.86
N LYS A 66 4.52 -20.96 21.24
CA LYS A 66 6.01 -20.92 21.14
C LYS A 66 6.59 -19.55 20.71
N ASP A 67 6.19 -18.46 21.38
CA ASP A 67 6.37 -17.08 20.89
C ASP A 67 7.62 -16.32 21.44
N LYS A 68 8.80 -16.95 21.51
CA LYS A 68 10.03 -16.24 21.96
C LYS A 68 11.19 -16.22 20.97
N ALA A 69 11.15 -17.05 19.92
CA ALA A 69 12.24 -17.14 18.93
C ALA A 69 12.00 -16.30 17.66
N SER A 70 10.75 -15.98 17.33
CA SER A 70 10.38 -15.33 16.07
C SER A 70 10.74 -13.84 16.01
N ASN A 71 10.72 -13.14 17.15
CA ASN A 71 10.92 -11.68 17.17
C ASN A 71 12.40 -11.31 16.95
N ILE A 72 13.34 -12.07 17.53
CA ILE A 72 14.77 -11.76 17.43
C ILE A 72 15.34 -12.08 16.05
N LYS A 73 14.85 -13.15 15.40
CA LYS A 73 15.25 -13.53 14.05
C LYS A 73 14.77 -12.48 13.03
N LEU A 74 13.54 -12.00 13.18
CA LEU A 74 12.98 -10.96 12.33
C LEU A 74 13.73 -9.63 12.51
N ALA A 75 13.97 -9.20 13.75
CA ALA A 75 14.72 -7.99 14.03
C ALA A 75 16.15 -8.04 13.44
N TYR A 76 16.83 -9.19 13.54
CA TYR A 76 18.15 -9.38 12.95
C TYR A 76 18.13 -9.32 11.42
N GLN A 77 17.15 -9.96 10.77
CA GLN A 77 17.01 -9.95 9.32
C GLN A 77 16.79 -8.53 8.78
N VAL A 78 15.86 -7.78 9.39
CA VAL A 78 15.57 -6.38 8.99
C VAL A 78 16.82 -5.50 9.16
N ALA A 79 17.55 -5.66 10.26
CA ALA A 79 18.79 -4.91 10.49
C ALA A 79 19.87 -5.24 9.45
N ALA A 80 20.03 -6.51 9.08
CA ALA A 80 21.01 -6.93 8.08
C ALA A 80 20.70 -6.36 6.69
N GLU A 81 19.42 -6.36 6.27
CA GLU A 81 19.00 -5.77 5.00
C GLU A 81 19.21 -4.26 4.98
N LEU A 82 18.84 -3.56 6.06
CA LEU A 82 19.04 -2.12 6.18
C LEU A 82 20.53 -1.73 6.13
N ALA A 83 21.41 -2.52 6.77
CA ALA A 83 22.85 -2.28 6.76
C ALA A 83 23.45 -2.43 5.35
N CYS A 84 23.02 -3.46 4.59
CA CYS A 84 23.44 -3.62 3.20
C CYS A 84 23.01 -2.42 2.33
N VAL A 85 21.77 -1.97 2.47
CA VAL A 85 21.26 -0.78 1.73
C VAL A 85 22.03 0.47 2.10
N ALA A 86 22.30 0.70 3.39
CA ALA A 86 23.08 1.84 3.84
C ALA A 86 24.52 1.80 3.33
N ALA A 87 25.19 0.63 3.38
CA ALA A 87 26.54 0.46 2.87
C ALA A 87 26.62 0.71 1.36
N MET A 88 25.64 0.24 0.59
CA MET A 88 25.53 0.54 -0.84
C MET A 88 25.31 2.04 -1.07
N ALA A 89 24.40 2.68 -0.34
CA ALA A 89 24.16 4.12 -0.46
C ALA A 89 25.41 4.97 -0.16
N LEU A 90 26.22 4.54 0.81
CA LEU A 90 27.47 5.20 1.19
C LEU A 90 28.62 4.91 0.21
N SER A 91 28.60 3.78 -0.49
CA SER A 91 29.63 3.42 -1.47
C SER A 91 29.41 4.03 -2.86
N LEU A 92 28.24 4.63 -3.11
CA LEU A 92 28.06 5.47 -4.29
C LEU A 92 28.94 6.73 -4.19
N PRO A 93 29.76 7.04 -5.22
CA PRO A 93 30.57 8.25 -5.22
C PRO A 93 29.66 9.48 -5.20
N LYS A 94 29.79 10.29 -4.15
CA LYS A 94 29.10 11.58 -4.01
C LYS A 94 29.64 12.54 -5.07
N ASN A 95 28.99 12.63 -6.23
CA ASN A 95 29.30 13.65 -7.24
C ASN A 95 28.73 14.99 -6.79
N THR A 96 29.43 15.67 -5.88
CA THR A 96 29.17 17.09 -5.57
C THR A 96 29.84 17.96 -6.61
N ASN A 97 29.11 18.28 -7.68
CA ASN A 97 29.30 19.58 -8.33
C ASN A 97 28.49 20.59 -7.53
N ASP A 98 29.04 21.02 -6.39
CA ASP A 98 28.48 22.12 -5.62
C ASP A 98 28.61 23.41 -6.46
N SER A 99 27.47 23.89 -6.96
CA SER A 99 27.33 25.22 -7.55
C SER A 99 27.36 26.28 -6.45
N PRO A 100 28.17 27.35 -6.55
CA PRO A 100 27.92 28.58 -5.83
C PRO A 100 27.06 29.49 -6.71
N TYR A 101 25.73 29.37 -6.60
CA TYR A 101 24.83 30.41 -7.13
C TYR A 101 24.91 31.61 -6.18
N LEU A 102 25.80 32.55 -6.47
CA LEU A 102 25.77 33.88 -5.86
C LEU A 102 24.66 34.67 -6.56
N GLY A 103 23.62 35.02 -5.81
CA GLY A 103 22.68 36.06 -6.21
C GLY A 103 23.34 37.43 -6.08
N ALA A 104 23.32 38.19 -7.17
CA ALA A 104 23.50 39.63 -7.24
C ALA A 104 22.48 40.19 -8.24
#